data_AF-A0A0K0DBZ1-F1
#
_entry.id   AF-A0A0K0DBZ1-F1
#
_cell.length_a   1.000
_cell.length_b   1.000
_cell.length_c   1.000
_cell.angle_alpha   90.00
_cell.angle_beta   90.00
_cell.angle_gamma   90.00
#
_symmetry.space_group_name_H-M   'P 1'
#
loop_
_entity.id
_entity.type
_entity.pdbx_description
1 polymer ?
#
loop_
_entity_poly.entity_id
_entity_poly.type
_entity_poly.pdbx_seq_one_letter_code
_entity_poly.pdbx_strand_id
1 'polypeptide(L)'
;EKQFNEKKEEEARRQKLRWEKWQLEYAEAKHRALEFKAYWERRHKDDKDLWRDKDFANAVDKMSRAGYKGVHGNFDVPEEDKTKLEALYMQVTVGDYDGNSALSCADEWKKLVGKTKIEAQNEFIEHSNRMLTRYGWNPPEGWV
;
A
#
# COMPACT_ATOMS: atom_id res chain seq x y z
N GLU A 1 63.67 -32.24 14.03
CA GLU A 1 63.35 -30.80 13.91
C GLU A 1 62.71 -30.41 12.57
N LYS A 2 63.28 -30.74 11.40
CA LYS A 2 62.70 -30.37 10.08
C LYS A 2 61.23 -30.74 9.90
N GLN A 3 60.86 -32.01 10.12
CA GLN A 3 59.46 -32.47 10.04
C GLN A 3 58.51 -31.79 11.04
N PHE A 4 59.03 -31.36 12.19
CA PHE A 4 58.24 -30.65 13.20
C PHE A 4 57.94 -29.21 12.74
N ASN A 5 58.94 -28.53 12.16
CA ASN A 5 58.76 -27.20 11.60
C ASN A 5 57.83 -27.20 10.38
N GLU A 6 57.95 -28.19 9.48
CA GLU A 6 57.03 -28.33 8.32
C GLU A 6 55.57 -28.54 8.76
N LYS A 7 55.32 -29.40 9.76
CA LYS A 7 53.98 -29.58 10.33
C LYS A 7 53.43 -28.30 10.94
N LYS A 8 54.27 -27.54 11.65
CA LYS A 8 53.89 -26.26 12.26
C LYS A 8 53.54 -25.19 11.22
N GLU A 9 54.30 -25.11 10.13
CA GLU A 9 53.99 -24.21 9.01
C GLU A 9 52.70 -24.61 8.29
N GLU A 10 52.46 -25.91 8.11
CA GLU A 10 51.23 -26.39 7.51
C GLU A 10 49.99 -26.10 8.37
N GLU A 11 50.09 -26.26 9.69
CA GLU A 11 49.03 -25.87 10.61
C GLU A 11 48.76 -24.35 10.59
N ALA A 12 49.81 -23.52 10.59
CA ALA A 12 49.68 -22.07 10.50
C ALA A 12 48.98 -21.64 9.19
N ARG A 13 49.33 -22.28 8.07
CA ARG A 13 48.68 -22.05 6.77
C ARG A 13 47.21 -22.46 6.78
N ARG A 14 46.86 -23.60 7.39
CA ARG A 14 45.45 -24.03 7.56
C ARG A 14 44.65 -23.05 8.43
N GLN A 15 45.24 -22.56 9.52
CA GLN A 15 44.60 -21.56 10.38
C GLN A 15 44.35 -20.25 9.62
N LYS A 16 45.33 -19.79 8.83
CA LYS A 16 45.19 -18.59 7.98
C LYS A 16 44.05 -18.77 6.96
N LEU A 17 44.02 -19.89 6.23
CA LEU A 17 42.95 -20.17 5.27
C LEU A 17 41.57 -20.23 5.94
N ARG A 18 41.47 -20.81 7.14
CA ARG A 18 40.23 -20.86 7.90
C ARG A 18 39.76 -19.46 8.32
N TRP A 19 40.70 -18.62 8.75
CA TRP A 19 40.41 -17.23 9.10
C TRP A 19 39.93 -16.41 7.90
N GLU A 20 40.61 -16.53 6.76
CA GLU A 20 40.23 -15.84 5.51
C GLU A 20 38.85 -16.30 5.02
N LYS A 21 38.57 -17.60 5.09
CA LYS A 21 37.25 -18.16 4.77
C LYS A 21 36.17 -17.61 5.70
N TRP A 22 36.43 -17.56 7.00
CA TRP A 22 35.48 -16.99 7.98
C TRP A 22 35.19 -15.52 7.71
N GLN A 23 36.21 -14.72 7.34
CA GLN A 23 36.03 -13.30 6.99
C GLN A 23 35.11 -13.12 5.78
N LEU A 24 35.30 -13.95 4.74
CA LEU A 24 34.42 -13.97 3.56
C LEU A 24 32.98 -14.34 3.93
N GLU A 25 32.80 -15.45 4.64
CA GLU A 25 31.47 -15.91 5.08
C GLU A 25 30.76 -14.87 5.96
N TYR A 26 31.51 -14.19 6.84
CA TYR A 26 30.97 -13.12 7.68
C TYR A 26 30.53 -11.89 6.87
N ALA A 27 31.32 -11.50 5.86
CA ALA A 27 30.96 -10.41 4.96
C ALA A 27 29.72 -10.76 4.12
N GLU A 28 29.66 -11.98 3.56
CA GLU A 28 28.47 -12.48 2.84
C GLU A 28 27.24 -12.52 3.74
N ALA A 29 27.37 -13.00 4.98
CA ALA A 29 26.26 -13.06 5.93
C ALA A 29 25.72 -11.65 6.24
N LYS A 30 26.59 -10.65 6.36
CA LYS A 30 26.19 -9.23 6.50
C LYS A 30 25.45 -8.73 5.28
N HIS A 31 25.93 -9.03 4.07
CA HIS A 31 25.27 -8.62 2.84
C HIS A 31 23.87 -9.24 2.72
N ARG A 32 23.75 -10.55 2.96
CA ARG A 32 22.46 -11.26 2.98
C ARG A 32 21.50 -10.70 4.03
N ALA A 33 22.00 -10.28 5.19
CA ALA A 33 21.17 -9.65 6.21
C ALA A 33 20.60 -8.30 5.74
N LEU A 34 21.37 -7.51 5.00
CA LEU A 34 20.90 -6.25 4.39
C LEU A 34 19.83 -6.52 3.31
N GLU A 35 20.09 -7.48 2.42
CA GLU A 35 19.13 -7.90 1.40
C GLU A 35 17.83 -8.40 2.02
N PHE A 36 17.93 -9.23 3.05
CA PHE A 36 16.77 -9.77 3.77
C PHE A 36 15.96 -8.68 4.44
N LYS A 37 16.62 -7.70 5.07
CA LYS A 37 15.96 -6.54 5.66
C LYS A 37 15.22 -5.73 4.60
N ALA A 38 15.88 -5.40 3.49
CA ALA A 38 15.27 -4.65 2.39
C ALA A 38 14.06 -5.39 1.78
N TYR A 39 14.15 -6.72 1.63
CA TYR A 39 13.05 -7.56 1.17
C TYR A 39 11.82 -7.44 2.08
N TRP A 40 12.01 -7.57 3.39
CA TRP A 40 10.90 -7.50 4.36
C TRP A 40 10.32 -6.09 4.48
N GLU A 41 11.14 -5.04 4.42
CA GLU A 41 10.66 -3.66 4.40
C GLU A 41 9.76 -3.40 3.19
N ARG A 42 10.17 -3.87 2.00
CA ARG A 42 9.33 -3.80 0.80
C ARG A 42 8.05 -4.59 0.97
N ARG A 43 8.13 -5.84 1.46
CA ARG A 43 6.94 -6.69 1.64
C ARG A 43 5.93 -6.10 2.61
N HIS A 44 6.40 -5.52 3.72
CA HIS A 44 5.54 -4.82 4.68
C HIS A 44 4.85 -3.61 4.06
N LYS A 45 5.55 -2.86 3.19
CA LYS A 45 4.94 -1.76 2.44
C LYS A 45 3.86 -2.28 1.50
N ASP A 46 4.15 -3.34 0.73
CA ASP A 46 3.21 -3.94 -0.20
C ASP A 46 1.97 -4.49 0.52
N ASP A 47 2.14 -5.19 1.66
CA ASP A 47 1.01 -5.68 2.45
C ASP A 47 0.14 -4.54 3.00
N LYS A 48 0.76 -3.44 3.43
CA LYS A 48 0.04 -2.25 3.90
C LYS A 48 -0.73 -1.58 2.77
N ASP A 49 -0.13 -1.46 1.60
CA ASP A 49 -0.76 -0.84 0.43
C ASP A 49 -1.88 -1.73 -0.15
N LEU A 50 -1.70 -3.06 -0.16
CA LEU A 50 -2.75 -4.02 -0.53
C LEU A 50 -3.96 -3.94 0.41
N TRP A 51 -3.72 -3.78 1.71
CA TRP A 51 -4.81 -3.62 2.68
C TRP A 51 -5.60 -2.33 2.42
N ARG A 52 -4.91 -1.24 2.06
CA ARG A 52 -5.56 0.04 1.70
C ARG A 52 -6.38 -0.07 0.43
N ASP A 53 -5.87 -0.77 -0.59
CA ASP A 53 -6.64 -1.02 -1.81
C ASP A 53 -7.92 -1.82 -1.50
N LYS A 54 -7.85 -2.79 -0.59
CA LYS A 54 -9.03 -3.52 -0.10
C LYS A 54 -10.02 -2.61 0.65
N ASP A 55 -9.54 -1.78 1.56
CA ASP A 55 -10.39 -0.85 2.32
C ASP A 55 -11.04 0.19 1.40
N PHE A 56 -10.31 0.68 0.40
CA PHE A 56 -10.83 1.57 -0.63
C PHE A 56 -11.90 0.88 -1.48
N ALA A 57 -11.64 -0.34 -1.96
CA ALA A 57 -12.62 -1.10 -2.74
C ALA A 57 -13.91 -1.37 -1.93
N ASN A 58 -13.76 -1.70 -0.64
CA ASN A 58 -14.89 -1.84 0.27
C ASN A 58 -15.66 -0.51 0.37
N ALA A 59 -14.98 0.61 0.64
CA ALA A 59 -15.58 1.94 0.68
C ALA A 59 -16.35 2.30 -0.60
N VAL A 60 -15.80 1.98 -1.78
CA VAL A 60 -16.47 2.17 -3.07
C VAL A 60 -17.74 1.34 -3.17
N ASP A 61 -17.71 0.05 -2.80
CA ASP A 61 -18.92 -0.79 -2.77
C ASP A 61 -19.97 -0.23 -1.79
N LYS A 62 -19.55 0.20 -0.59
CA LYS A 62 -20.46 0.85 0.38
C LYS A 62 -21.11 2.08 -0.24
N MET A 63 -20.31 2.96 -0.84
CA MET A 63 -20.78 4.22 -1.41
C MET A 63 -21.59 4.04 -2.68
N SER A 64 -21.50 2.90 -3.38
CA SER A 64 -22.39 2.56 -4.49
C SER A 64 -23.80 2.17 -4.04
N ARG A 65 -23.94 1.76 -2.77
CA ARG A 65 -25.19 1.26 -2.16
C ARG A 65 -25.70 2.16 -1.02
N ALA A 66 -24.92 3.15 -0.61
CA ALA A 66 -25.26 4.08 0.46
C ALA A 66 -26.30 5.09 -0.04
N GLY A 67 -27.45 5.16 0.63
CA GLY A 67 -28.32 6.35 0.64
C GLY A 67 -28.67 6.97 -0.71
N TYR A 68 -28.74 6.21 -1.80
CA TYR A 68 -29.41 6.68 -3.00
C TYR A 68 -30.89 6.38 -2.84
N LYS A 69 -31.71 7.42 -2.84
CA LYS A 69 -33.17 7.32 -2.89
C LYS A 69 -33.57 6.26 -3.93
N GLY A 70 -34.17 5.15 -3.48
CA GLY A 70 -34.43 4.00 -4.35
C GLY A 70 -34.64 2.69 -3.56
N VAL A 71 -34.36 1.55 -4.19
CA VAL A 71 -34.59 0.20 -3.61
C VAL A 71 -33.83 -0.02 -2.30
N HIS A 72 -32.72 0.71 -2.10
CA HIS A 72 -31.78 0.45 -1.01
C HIS A 72 -31.63 1.59 0.03
N GLY A 73 -32.41 2.68 -0.04
CA GLY A 73 -32.27 3.78 0.92
C GLY A 73 -33.35 4.87 0.85
N ASN A 74 -33.58 5.53 2.00
CA ASN A 74 -34.57 6.61 2.17
C ASN A 74 -33.98 8.03 2.16
N PHE A 75 -32.65 8.14 2.19
CA PHE A 75 -31.95 9.43 2.23
C PHE A 75 -31.48 9.80 0.84
N ASP A 76 -31.29 11.10 0.59
CA ASP A 76 -30.69 11.61 -0.63
C ASP A 76 -29.33 12.20 -0.26
N VAL A 77 -28.27 11.62 -0.83
CA VAL A 77 -26.91 12.12 -0.63
C VAL A 77 -26.77 13.44 -1.42
N PRO A 78 -26.24 14.52 -0.81
CA PRO A 78 -25.97 15.76 -1.52
C PRO A 78 -25.08 15.54 -2.75
N GLU A 79 -25.43 16.20 -3.86
CA GLU A 79 -24.69 16.06 -5.13
C GLU A 79 -23.23 16.50 -5.02
N GLU A 80 -22.94 17.48 -4.15
CA GLU A 80 -21.58 17.93 -3.83
C GLU A 80 -20.72 16.80 -3.23
N ASP A 81 -21.28 16.02 -2.30
CA ASP A 81 -20.56 14.90 -1.68
C ASP A 81 -20.32 13.78 -2.71
N LYS A 82 -21.29 13.53 -3.62
CA LYS A 82 -21.11 12.57 -4.74
C LYS A 82 -20.00 13.01 -5.68
N THR A 83 -20.06 14.26 -6.14
CA THR A 83 -19.08 14.86 -7.05
C THR A 83 -17.68 14.81 -6.46
N LYS A 84 -17.56 15.07 -5.15
CA LYS A 84 -16.30 14.96 -4.41
C LYS A 84 -15.78 13.51 -4.36
N LEU A 85 -16.64 12.54 -4.08
CA LEU A 85 -16.24 11.12 -4.09
C LEU A 85 -15.84 10.65 -5.49
N GLU A 86 -16.55 11.06 -6.54
CA GLU A 86 -16.19 10.77 -7.92
C GLU A 86 -14.83 11.36 -8.29
N ALA A 87 -14.55 12.61 -7.91
CA ALA A 87 -13.25 13.23 -8.15
C ALA A 87 -12.12 12.49 -7.41
N LEU A 88 -12.33 12.10 -6.15
CA LEU A 88 -11.37 11.31 -5.37
C LEU A 88 -11.16 9.93 -5.99
N TYR A 89 -12.22 9.28 -6.48
CA TYR A 89 -12.13 8.01 -7.18
C TYR A 89 -11.29 8.12 -8.45
N MET A 90 -11.48 9.17 -9.25
CA MET A 90 -10.66 9.44 -10.44
C MET A 90 -9.20 9.67 -10.08
N GLN A 91 -8.91 10.43 -9.01
CA GLN A 91 -7.55 10.65 -8.53
C GLN A 91 -6.86 9.33 -8.08
N VAL A 92 -7.61 8.40 -7.48
CA VAL A 92 -7.06 7.10 -7.03
C VAL A 92 -6.80 6.15 -8.20
N THR A 93 -7.66 6.17 -9.22
CA THR A 93 -7.64 5.18 -10.32
C THR A 93 -6.85 5.64 -11.53
N VAL A 94 -6.99 6.91 -11.91
CA VAL A 94 -6.36 7.51 -13.09
C VAL A 94 -5.15 8.37 -12.71
N GLY A 95 -5.18 9.01 -11.53
CA GLY A 95 -4.15 9.96 -11.10
C GLY A 95 -4.58 11.40 -11.40
N ASP A 96 -3.63 12.27 -11.76
CA ASP A 96 -3.94 13.67 -12.03
C ASP A 96 -4.90 13.84 -13.23
N TYR A 97 -5.65 14.95 -13.20
CA TYR A 97 -6.64 15.29 -14.21
C TYR A 97 -6.11 15.16 -15.65
N ASP A 98 -6.82 14.37 -16.46
CA ASP A 98 -6.41 13.97 -17.81
C ASP A 98 -6.90 14.91 -18.94
N GLY A 99 -7.65 15.96 -18.59
CA GLY A 99 -8.25 16.88 -19.56
C GLY A 99 -9.69 16.53 -19.97
N ASN A 100 -10.28 15.45 -19.43
CA ASN A 100 -11.67 15.08 -19.72
C ASN A 100 -12.66 16.02 -19.01
N SER A 101 -13.20 16.99 -19.73
CA SER A 101 -14.16 17.96 -19.20
C SER A 101 -15.61 17.48 -19.25
N ALA A 102 -15.89 16.29 -19.80
CA ALA A 102 -17.25 15.76 -19.90
C ALA A 102 -17.75 15.12 -18.58
N LEU A 103 -16.85 14.89 -17.63
CA LEU A 103 -17.19 14.32 -16.33
C LEU A 103 -17.83 15.38 -15.42
N SER A 104 -18.90 14.99 -14.71
CA SER A 104 -19.53 15.77 -13.64
C SER A 104 -18.53 16.25 -12.59
N CYS A 105 -17.55 15.41 -12.27
CA CYS A 105 -16.54 15.67 -11.25
C CYS A 105 -15.29 16.40 -11.75
N ALA A 106 -15.22 16.79 -13.03
CA ALA A 106 -13.99 17.33 -13.65
C ALA A 106 -13.43 18.55 -12.89
N ASP A 107 -14.29 19.47 -12.45
CA ASP A 107 -13.85 20.68 -11.75
C ASP A 107 -13.35 20.40 -10.32
N GLU A 108 -13.90 19.40 -9.65
CA GLU A 108 -13.37 18.92 -8.37
C GLU A 108 -12.08 18.12 -8.57
N TRP A 109 -11.97 17.31 -9.62
CA TRP A 109 -10.78 16.52 -9.91
C TRP A 109 -9.56 17.41 -10.23
N LYS A 110 -9.76 18.52 -10.96
CA LYS A 110 -8.70 19.52 -11.18
C LYS A 110 -8.10 20.09 -9.88
N LYS A 111 -8.88 20.16 -8.79
CA LYS A 111 -8.39 20.65 -7.48
C LYS A 111 -7.50 19.64 -6.77
N LEU A 112 -7.50 18.39 -7.21
CA LEU A 112 -6.75 17.28 -6.60
C LEU A 112 -5.39 17.05 -7.26
N VAL A 113 -5.01 17.85 -8.27
CA VAL A 113 -3.72 17.70 -8.97
C VAL A 113 -2.55 17.72 -7.97
N GLY A 114 -1.66 16.74 -8.09
CA GLY A 114 -0.52 16.55 -7.21
C GLY A 114 -0.83 15.77 -5.92
N LYS A 115 -2.10 15.42 -5.65
CA LYS A 115 -2.47 14.55 -4.54
C LYS A 115 -2.09 13.11 -4.84
N THR A 116 -1.40 12.45 -3.92
CA THR A 116 -0.98 11.06 -4.12
C THR A 116 -2.16 10.09 -4.05
N LYS A 117 -2.03 8.91 -4.67
CA LYS A 117 -3.02 7.83 -4.58
C LYS A 117 -3.41 7.53 -3.14
N ILE A 118 -2.45 7.44 -2.23
CA ILE A 118 -2.68 7.08 -0.82
C ILE A 118 -3.46 8.19 -0.09
N GLU A 119 -3.13 9.45 -0.35
CA GLU A 119 -3.87 10.59 0.25
C GLU A 119 -5.31 10.63 -0.25
N ALA A 120 -5.52 10.44 -1.56
CA ALA A 120 -6.85 10.38 -2.16
C ALA A 120 -7.66 9.18 -1.62
N GLN A 121 -7.04 8.01 -1.43
CA GLN A 121 -7.68 6.85 -0.79
C GLN A 121 -8.12 7.14 0.64
N ASN A 122 -7.22 7.72 1.46
CA ASN A 122 -7.54 8.05 2.84
C ASN A 122 -8.69 9.05 2.91
N GLU A 123 -8.67 10.10 2.08
CA GLU A 123 -9.75 11.09 2.05
C GLU A 123 -11.07 10.50 1.55
N PHE A 124 -11.04 9.61 0.57
CA PHE A 124 -12.23 8.89 0.11
C PHE A 124 -12.82 8.03 1.23
N ILE A 125 -11.98 7.26 1.94
CA ILE A 125 -12.42 6.40 3.05
C ILE A 125 -12.96 7.25 4.21
N GLU A 126 -12.30 8.34 4.57
CA GLU A 126 -12.77 9.25 5.62
C GLU A 126 -14.13 9.86 5.25
N HIS A 127 -14.25 10.37 4.03
CA HIS A 127 -15.49 10.99 3.56
C HIS A 127 -16.64 9.97 3.47
N SER A 128 -16.37 8.77 2.93
CA SER A 128 -17.35 7.69 2.89
C SER A 128 -17.81 7.27 4.30
N ASN A 129 -16.91 7.09 5.27
CA ASN A 129 -17.28 6.76 6.65
C ASN A 129 -18.17 7.83 7.29
N ARG A 130 -17.87 9.11 7.05
CA ARG A 130 -18.70 10.24 7.49
C ARG A 130 -20.10 10.17 6.89
N MET A 131 -20.20 9.86 5.60
CA MET A 131 -21.48 9.72 4.90
C MET A 131 -22.27 8.51 5.39
N LEU A 132 -21.63 7.35 5.55
CA LEU A 132 -22.24 6.13 6.08
C LEU A 132 -22.77 6.34 7.50
N THR A 133 -22.04 7.09 8.32
CA THR A 133 -22.48 7.43 9.68
C THR A 133 -23.70 8.36 9.66
N ARG A 134 -23.75 9.30 8.71
CA ARG A 134 -24.82 10.30 8.63
C ARG A 134 -26.10 9.77 7.97
N TYR A 135 -25.96 8.99 6.90
CA TYR A 135 -27.06 8.58 6.04
C TYR A 135 -27.36 7.07 6.11
N GLY A 136 -26.50 6.30 6.78
CA GLY A 136 -26.58 4.85 6.83
C GLY A 136 -26.16 4.18 5.52
N TRP A 137 -26.10 2.85 5.55
CA TRP A 137 -25.98 2.01 4.36
C TRP A 137 -26.82 0.74 4.56
N ASN A 138 -27.43 0.29 3.48
CA ASN A 138 -28.14 -0.97 3.38
C ASN A 138 -27.20 -2.10 2.88
N PRO A 139 -26.67 -2.95 3.77
CA PRO A 139 -25.79 -4.03 3.39
C PRO A 139 -26.55 -5.08 2.54
N PRO A 140 -25.86 -5.80 1.64
CA PRO A 140 -26.44 -6.92 0.91
C PRO A 140 -26.93 -8.04 1.83
N GLU A 141 -27.85 -8.86 1.33
CA GLU A 141 -28.34 -10.04 2.03
C GLU A 141 -27.17 -11.00 2.36
N GLY A 142 -27.05 -11.40 3.64
CA GLY A 142 -25.99 -12.29 4.13
C GLY A 142 -24.68 -11.64 4.58
N TRP A 143 -24.59 -10.31 4.67
CA TRP A 143 -23.39 -9.59 5.13
C TRP A 143 -23.28 -9.49 6.68
N VAL A 144 -24.32 -9.88 7.43
CA VAL A 144 -24.36 -9.86 8.92
C VAL A 144 -24.02 -11.24 9.48
#